data_AF-A0A9W9FXG0-F1
#
_entry.id   AF-A0A9W9FXG0-F1
#
_cell.length_a   1.000
_cell.length_b   1.000
_cell.length_c   1.000
_cell.angle_alpha   90.00
_cell.angle_beta   90.00
_cell.angle_gamma   90.00
#
_symmetry.space_group_name_H-M   'P 1'
#
loop_
_entity.id
_entity.type
_entity.pdbx_description
1 polymer ?
#
loop_
_entity_poly.entity_id
_entity_poly.type
_entity_poly.pdbx_seq_one_letter_code
_entity_poly.pdbx_strand_id
1 'polypeptide(L)'
;MKRHAIAVDCEMVGVKNNRQTVAFLSTIDFLNGDVLISRYMVSSENVFDWRSKITGVTEDTMKSAVLSGAAFKDWREAREKL
;
A
#
# COMPACT_ATOMS: atom_id res chain seq x y z
N MET A 1 20.91 15.99 16.71
CA MET A 1 19.79 15.92 15.74
C MET A 1 19.60 14.47 15.35
N LYS A 2 18.41 13.88 15.61
CA LYS A 2 18.05 12.60 15.00
C LYS A 2 17.83 12.85 13.51
N ARG A 3 18.70 12.30 12.67
CA ARG A 3 18.48 12.30 11.22
C ARG A 3 17.43 11.22 10.96
N HIS A 4 16.40 11.55 10.19
CA HIS A 4 15.45 10.59 9.67
C HIS A 4 15.56 10.63 8.16
N ALA A 5 15.82 9.47 7.56
CA ALA A 5 15.73 9.29 6.12
C ALA A 5 14.68 8.19 5.92
N ILE A 6 13.55 8.52 5.28
CA ILE A 6 12.48 7.55 5.10
C ILE A 6 12.52 7.07 3.66
N ALA A 7 12.69 5.76 3.47
CA ALA A 7 12.49 5.14 2.18
C ALA A 7 11.00 4.80 2.05
N VAL A 8 10.41 5.19 0.92
CA VAL A 8 8.99 4.97 0.60
C VAL A 8 8.93 4.22 -0.72
N ASP A 9 8.18 3.14 -0.70
CA ASP A 9 7.86 2.37 -1.90
C ASP A 9 6.37 2.01 -1.90
N CYS A 10 5.82 1.93 -3.10
CA CYS A 10 4.41 1.68 -3.31
C CYS A 10 4.24 0.68 -4.44
N GLU A 11 3.21 -0.14 -4.34
CA GLU A 11 2.73 -0.94 -5.47
C GLU A 11 1.47 -0.31 -6.05
N MET A 12 1.42 -0.13 -7.37
CA MET A 12 0.25 0.44 -8.04
C MET A 12 -0.46 -0.54 -8.95
N VAL A 13 -1.79 -0.52 -8.88
CA VAL A 13 -2.69 -1.30 -9.73
C VAL A 13 -3.48 -0.40 -10.66
N GLY A 14 -3.89 -0.93 -11.81
CA GLY A 14 -4.62 -0.21 -12.85
C GLY A 14 -6.12 -0.08 -12.54
N VAL A 15 -6.64 1.14 -12.70
CA VAL A 15 -8.07 1.48 -12.62
C VAL A 15 -8.56 2.06 -13.95
N LYS A 16 -9.85 2.45 -14.04
CA LYS A 16 -10.42 3.00 -15.28
C LYS A 16 -9.63 4.20 -15.83
N ASN A 17 -9.73 4.37 -17.15
CA ASN A 17 -9.17 5.50 -17.90
C ASN A 17 -7.63 5.57 -17.83
N ASN A 18 -6.96 4.40 -17.87
CA ASN A 18 -5.50 4.28 -17.85
C ASN A 18 -4.84 4.97 -16.64
N ARG A 19 -5.57 5.07 -15.52
CA ARG A 19 -5.06 5.58 -14.25
C ARG A 19 -4.60 4.43 -13.37
N GLN A 20 -3.94 4.78 -12.28
CA GLN A 20 -3.48 3.84 -11.28
C GLN A 20 -3.76 4.34 -9.87
N THR A 21 -3.80 3.40 -8.94
CA THR A 21 -4.04 3.63 -7.52
C THR A 21 -3.08 2.76 -6.70
N VAL A 22 -2.77 3.19 -5.48
CA VAL A 22 -1.87 2.44 -4.57
C VAL A 22 -2.63 1.22 -4.03
N ALA A 23 -2.00 0.05 -4.11
CA ALA A 23 -2.51 -1.20 -3.53
C ALA A 23 -1.68 -1.67 -2.34
N PHE A 24 -0.42 -1.26 -2.25
CA PHE A 24 0.45 -1.56 -1.11
C PHE A 24 1.38 -0.37 -0.84
N LEU A 25 1.59 -0.07 0.44
CA LEU A 25 2.49 0.98 0.90
C LEU A 25 3.51 0.38 1.88
N SER A 26 4.79 0.59 1.56
CA SER A 26 5.91 0.25 2.43
C SER A 26 6.73 1.49 2.76
N THR A 27 6.96 1.74 4.03
CA THR A 27 7.87 2.79 4.49
C THR A 27 8.76 2.28 5.61
N ILE A 28 10.04 2.61 5.52
CA ILE A 28 11.04 2.27 6.54
C ILE A 28 11.88 3.50 6.88
N ASP A 29 12.38 3.56 8.11
CA ASP A 29 13.53 4.42 8.40
C ASP A 29 14.78 3.78 7.79
N PHE A 30 15.33 4.43 6.77
CA PHE A 30 16.45 3.95 5.97
C PHE A 30 17.73 3.77 6.79
N LEU A 31 17.90 4.51 7.88
CA LEU A 31 19.15 4.50 8.64
C LEU A 31 19.25 3.31 9.60
N ASN A 32 18.11 2.81 10.10
CA ASN A 32 18.09 1.70 11.05
C ASN A 32 17.27 0.48 10.58
N GLY A 33 16.49 0.62 9.51
CA GLY A 33 15.67 -0.44 8.94
C GLY A 33 14.31 -0.64 9.62
N ASP A 34 13.91 0.24 10.54
CA ASP A 34 12.63 0.12 11.23
C ASP A 34 11.47 0.26 10.25
N VAL A 35 10.55 -0.71 10.26
CA VAL A 35 9.33 -0.66 9.45
C VAL A 35 8.33 0.29 10.10
N LEU A 36 7.99 1.36 9.39
CA LEU A 36 7.01 2.35 9.82
C LEU A 36 5.62 1.99 9.30
N ILE A 37 5.52 1.62 8.01
CA ILE A 37 4.28 1.16 7.38
C ILE A 37 4.61 -0.04 6.49
N SER A 38 3.75 -1.05 6.54
CA SER A 38 3.75 -2.18 5.61
C SER A 38 2.33 -2.73 5.55
N ARG A 39 1.51 -2.14 4.68
CA ARG A 39 0.05 -2.34 4.67
C ARG A 39 -0.50 -2.27 3.26
N TYR A 40 -1.57 -3.04 3.05
CA TYR A 40 -2.39 -2.92 1.85
C TYR A 40 -3.25 -1.66 1.89
N MET A 41 -3.59 -1.14 0.72
CA MET A 41 -4.46 0.01 0.55
C MET A 41 -5.66 -0.39 -0.30
N VAL A 42 -6.85 -0.32 0.28
CA VAL A 42 -8.08 -0.59 -0.48
C VAL A 42 -8.30 0.55 -1.46
N SER A 43 -8.47 0.21 -2.74
CA SER A 43 -8.87 1.21 -3.73
C SER A 43 -10.33 1.58 -3.55
N SER A 44 -10.63 2.88 -3.60
CA SER A 44 -12.01 3.39 -3.71
C SER A 44 -12.61 3.18 -5.11
N GLU A 45 -11.81 2.73 -6.07
CA GLU A 45 -12.21 2.46 -7.44
C GLU A 45 -12.04 0.99 -7.80
N ASN A 46 -12.83 0.50 -8.76
CA ASN A 46 -12.66 -0.87 -9.24
C ASN A 46 -11.30 -1.03 -9.91
N VAL A 47 -10.54 -2.03 -9.46
CA VAL A 47 -9.27 -2.44 -10.05
C VAL A 47 -9.55 -3.33 -11.26
N PHE A 48 -8.98 -2.98 -12.41
CA PHE A 48 -9.14 -3.73 -13.67
C PHE A 48 -7.89 -4.52 -14.03
N ASP A 49 -6.73 -4.08 -13.56
CA ASP A 49 -5.44 -4.74 -13.78
C ASP A 49 -4.62 -4.70 -12.51
N TRP A 50 -4.48 -5.84 -11.86
CA TRP A 50 -3.71 -5.98 -10.63
C TRP A 50 -2.20 -5.95 -10.85
N ARG A 51 -1.74 -6.11 -12.11
CA ARG A 51 -0.32 -6.16 -12.47
C ARG A 51 0.47 -7.14 -11.61
N SER A 52 -0.16 -8.26 -11.22
CA SER A 52 0.33 -9.15 -10.16
C SER A 52 1.72 -9.74 -10.42
N LYS A 53 2.16 -9.81 -11.68
CA LYS A 53 3.53 -10.23 -12.04
C LYS A 53 4.61 -9.25 -11.57
N ILE A 54 4.24 -7.98 -11.39
CA ILE A 54 5.13 -6.90 -10.96
C ILE A 54 4.89 -6.64 -9.48
N THR A 55 3.62 -6.44 -9.09
CA THR A 55 3.24 -5.98 -7.75
C THR A 55 3.16 -7.11 -6.71
N GLY A 56 3.02 -8.37 -7.15
CA GLY A 56 2.67 -9.49 -6.28
C GLY A 56 1.26 -9.43 -5.67
N VAL A 57 0.51 -8.34 -5.89
CA VAL A 57 -0.84 -8.15 -5.36
C VAL A 57 -1.86 -8.78 -6.31
N THR A 58 -2.76 -9.58 -5.77
CA THR A 58 -3.96 -10.09 -6.44
C THR A 58 -5.22 -9.62 -5.72
N GLU A 59 -6.37 -9.74 -6.38
CA GLU A 59 -7.66 -9.49 -5.73
C GLU A 59 -7.85 -10.32 -4.46
N ASP A 60 -7.45 -11.59 -4.48
CA ASP A 60 -7.57 -12.48 -3.32
C ASP A 60 -6.68 -12.03 -2.17
N THR A 61 -5.42 -11.64 -2.45
CA THR A 61 -4.53 -11.11 -1.39
C THR A 61 -5.08 -9.83 -0.77
N MET A 62 -5.66 -8.93 -1.57
CA MET A 62 -6.31 -7.72 -1.05
C MET A 62 -7.53 -8.06 -0.20
N LYS A 63 -8.40 -8.98 -0.64
CA LYS A 63 -9.55 -9.45 0.14
C LYS A 63 -9.12 -10.05 1.47
N SER A 64 -8.11 -10.91 1.46
CA SER A 64 -7.55 -11.49 2.69
C SER A 64 -6.99 -10.40 3.61
N ALA A 65 -6.30 -9.41 3.07
CA ALA A 65 -5.77 -8.29 3.85
C ALA A 65 -6.85 -7.43 4.49
N VAL A 66 -7.97 -7.19 3.79
CA VAL A 66 -9.14 -6.52 4.37
C VAL A 66 -9.72 -7.33 5.53
N LEU A 67 -9.90 -8.64 5.34
CA LEU A 67 -10.47 -9.51 6.37
C LEU A 67 -9.58 -9.62 7.61
N SER A 68 -8.26 -9.60 7.44
CA SER A 68 -7.30 -9.70 8.54
C SER A 68 -6.98 -8.35 9.20
N GLY A 69 -7.53 -7.24 8.71
CA GLY A 69 -7.17 -5.88 9.18
C GLY A 69 -5.76 -5.43 8.77
N ALA A 70 -5.15 -6.08 7.78
CA ALA A 70 -3.85 -5.72 7.21
C ALA A 70 -3.94 -4.68 6.08
N ALA A 71 -5.17 -4.24 5.74
CA ALA A 71 -5.43 -3.19 4.77
C ALA A 71 -6.03 -1.95 5.44
N PHE A 72 -5.57 -0.77 5.03
CA PHE A 72 -6.27 0.48 5.31
C PHE A 72 -7.38 0.68 4.28
N LYS A 73 -8.54 1.17 4.73
CA LYS A 73 -9.69 1.48 3.87
C LYS A 73 -9.41 2.67 2.96
N ASP A 74 -8.68 3.67 3.47
CA ASP A 74 -8.25 4.84 2.72
C ASP A 74 -6.99 5.48 3.34
N TRP A 75 -6.51 6.55 2.72
CA TRP A 75 -5.34 7.29 3.20
C TRP A 75 -5.58 8.03 4.52
N ARG A 76 -6.85 8.29 4.91
CA ARG A 76 -7.17 8.97 6.17
C ARG A 76 -6.97 8.02 7.33
N GLU A 77 -7.44 6.78 7.20
CA GLU A 77 -7.18 5.73 8.18
C GLU A 77 -5.67 5.49 8.33
N ALA A 78 -4.92 5.48 7.22
CA ALA A 78 -3.46 5.37 7.26
C ALA A 78 -2.82 6.54 8.06
N ARG A 79 -3.33 7.77 7.88
CA ARG A 79 -2.83 8.97 8.57
C ARG A 79 -3.17 9.00 10.05
N GLU A 80 -4.30 8.47 10.47
CA GLU A 80 -4.70 8.36 11.89
C GLU A 80 -3.84 7.36 12.68
N LYS A 81 -3.08 6.50 11.99
CA LYS A 81 -2.23 5.46 12.59
C LYS A 81 -0.75 5.84 12.69
N LEU A 82 -0.39 7.07 12.29
CA LEU A 82 0.93 7.69 12.46
C LEU A 82 1.03 8.40 13.81
#